data_AF-A0A957LAP1-F1
#
_entry.id   AF-A0A957LAP1-F1
#
_cell.length_a   1.000
_cell.length_b   1.000
_cell.length_c   1.000
_cell.angle_alpha   90.00
_cell.angle_beta   90.00
_cell.angle_gamma   90.00
#
_symmetry.space_group_name_H-M   'P 1'
#
loop_
_entity.id
_entity.type
_entity.pdbx_description
1 polymer ?
#
loop_
_entity_poly.entity_id
_entity_poly.type
_entity_poly.pdbx_seq_one_letter_code
_entity_poly.pdbx_strand_id
1 'polypeptide(L)'
;MSNISNTKMSQTKRNLLLDIFITTVFLITAAPSLTGLLLHEWISVGLGVVLIVHILLHWKWVVATTGRFFSRLAAQARVNYILNFLLLFSFVSVIGSGVMISQEFVESLGFQATRGGFWEWLHFLSADAILWIVGLHIALHWKWIVNAVSRYLIQPLRGRHTVDTAAVTAMETVKKASL
;
A
#
# COMPACT_ATOMS: atom_id res chain seq x y z
N MET A 1 -18.26 -28.20 20.34
CA MET A 1 -16.93 -27.90 19.76
C MET A 1 -17.11 -26.81 18.71
N SER A 2 -16.60 -25.61 18.96
CA SER A 2 -16.80 -24.45 18.10
C SER A 2 -16.02 -24.62 16.78
N ASN A 3 -16.74 -24.59 15.66
CA ASN A 3 -16.15 -24.49 14.33
C ASN A 3 -15.58 -23.07 14.16
N ILE A 4 -14.31 -22.88 14.49
CA ILE A 4 -13.58 -21.67 14.10
C ILE A 4 -13.37 -21.77 12.59
N SER A 5 -14.25 -21.15 11.81
CA SER A 5 -14.05 -21.04 10.37
C SER A 5 -12.85 -20.15 10.12
N ASN A 6 -11.73 -20.77 9.78
CA ASN A 6 -10.51 -20.08 9.34
C ASN A 6 -10.77 -19.56 7.92
N THR A 7 -11.52 -18.47 7.78
CA THR A 7 -11.82 -17.86 6.48
C THR A 7 -10.55 -17.22 5.93
N LYS A 8 -9.77 -18.00 5.17
CA LYS A 8 -8.58 -17.51 4.47
C LYS A 8 -9.00 -16.41 3.49
N MET A 9 -8.49 -15.19 3.66
CA MET A 9 -8.76 -14.09 2.73
C MET A 9 -8.22 -14.42 1.33
N SER A 10 -8.91 -13.98 0.27
CA SER A 10 -8.42 -14.14 -1.10
C SER A 10 -7.11 -13.36 -1.29
N GLN A 11 -6.21 -13.88 -2.12
CA GLN A 11 -4.91 -13.25 -2.39
C GLN A 11 -5.08 -11.82 -2.93
N THR A 12 -6.02 -11.60 -3.85
CA THR A 12 -6.31 -10.27 -4.38
C THR A 12 -6.78 -9.29 -3.31
N LYS A 13 -7.64 -9.73 -2.37
CA LYS A 13 -8.11 -8.88 -1.28
C LYS A 13 -6.95 -8.50 -0.36
N ARG A 14 -6.08 -9.45 -0.01
CA ARG A 14 -4.90 -9.18 0.82
C ARG A 14 -3.96 -8.18 0.15
N ASN A 15 -3.67 -8.37 -1.13
CA ASN A 15 -2.80 -7.46 -1.87
C ASN A 15 -3.42 -6.06 -1.94
N LEU A 16 -4.72 -5.94 -2.26
CA LEU A 16 -5.42 -4.66 -2.26
C LEU A 16 -5.37 -3.94 -0.90
N LEU A 17 -5.56 -4.67 0.20
CA LEU A 17 -5.47 -4.08 1.54
C LEU A 17 -4.05 -3.60 1.87
N LEU A 18 -3.03 -4.37 1.47
CA LEU A 18 -1.63 -3.97 1.62
C LEU A 18 -1.32 -2.72 0.79
N ASP A 19 -1.79 -2.65 -0.45
CA ASP A 19 -1.58 -1.51 -1.35
C ASP A 19 -2.26 -0.24 -0.83
N ILE A 20 -3.49 -0.38 -0.30
CA ILE A 20 -4.21 0.71 0.37
C ILE A 20 -3.41 1.18 1.59
N PHE A 21 -2.97 0.25 2.44
CA PHE A 21 -2.20 0.58 3.64
C PHE A 21 -0.90 1.32 3.29
N ILE A 22 -0.11 0.80 2.35
CA ILE A 22 1.15 1.41 1.88
C ILE A 22 0.88 2.82 1.34
N THR A 23 -0.15 2.97 0.49
CA THR A 23 -0.49 4.26 -0.13
C THR A 23 -0.93 5.27 0.93
N THR A 24 -1.75 4.88 1.89
CA THR A 24 -2.18 5.75 2.98
C THR A 24 -1.01 6.19 3.85
N VAL A 25 -0.15 5.26 4.28
CA VAL A 25 1.04 5.58 5.08
C VAL A 25 1.97 6.50 4.30
N PHE A 26 2.22 6.21 3.01
CA PHE A 26 3.00 7.08 2.13
C PHE A 26 2.45 8.51 2.06
N LEU A 27 1.13 8.68 1.87
CA LEU A 27 0.52 10.01 1.80
C LEU A 27 0.65 10.79 3.12
N ILE A 28 0.58 10.09 4.27
CA ILE A 28 0.84 10.69 5.58
C ILE A 28 2.31 11.13 5.68
N THR A 29 3.23 10.25 5.30
CA THR A 29 4.67 10.53 5.30
C THR A 29 5.06 11.68 4.36
N ALA A 30 4.38 11.81 3.22
CA ALA A 30 4.61 12.86 2.23
C ALA A 30 4.22 14.27 2.73
N ALA A 31 3.58 14.38 3.90
CA ALA A 31 3.26 15.65 4.54
C ALA A 31 3.92 15.74 5.94
N PRO A 32 5.25 16.02 6.03
CA PRO A 32 5.95 16.14 7.31
C PRO A 32 5.36 17.21 8.23
N SER A 33 4.71 18.24 7.67
CA SER A 33 4.01 19.28 8.43
C SER A 33 2.80 18.75 9.21
N LEU A 34 2.21 17.63 8.80
CA LEU A 34 1.10 16.98 9.50
C LEU A 34 1.59 16.13 10.69
N THR A 35 2.73 15.46 10.56
CA THR A 35 3.23 14.50 11.54
C THR A 35 4.28 15.06 12.47
N GLY A 36 4.97 16.14 12.07
CA GLY A 36 6.23 16.55 12.68
C GLY A 36 7.40 15.67 12.26
N LEU A 37 8.62 16.15 12.52
CA LEU A 37 9.87 15.52 12.07
C LEU A 37 10.06 14.11 12.67
N LEU A 38 9.93 13.98 13.99
CA LEU A 38 10.09 12.71 14.70
C LEU A 38 9.21 11.60 14.09
N LEU A 39 7.90 11.85 13.96
CA LEU A 39 6.99 10.85 13.41
C LEU A 39 7.23 10.63 11.90
N HIS A 40 7.58 11.68 11.14
CA HIS A 40 7.92 11.53 9.73
C HIS A 40 9.06 10.53 9.55
N GLU A 41 10.14 10.66 10.32
CA GLU A 41 11.31 9.77 10.23
C GLU A 41 10.95 8.33 10.64
N TRP A 42 10.30 8.13 11.79
CA TRP A 42 9.92 6.80 12.27
C TRP A 42 8.94 6.08 11.35
N ILE A 43 7.91 6.79 10.87
CA ILE A 43 6.94 6.23 9.92
C ILE A 43 7.62 5.91 8.59
N SER A 44 8.55 6.76 8.12
CA SER A 44 9.32 6.51 6.88
C SER A 44 10.14 5.23 6.94
N VAL A 45 10.84 5.00 8.07
CA VAL A 45 11.61 3.76 8.27
C VAL A 45 10.67 2.55 8.32
N GLY A 46 9.56 2.66 9.04
CA GLY A 46 8.52 1.62 9.08
C GLY A 46 7.94 1.31 7.69
N LEU A 47 7.67 2.34 6.87
CA LEU A 47 7.23 2.20 5.49
C LEU A 47 8.27 1.44 4.65
N GLY A 48 9.57 1.69 4.86
CA GLY A 48 10.65 0.93 4.22
C GLY A 48 10.59 -0.56 4.52
N VAL A 49 10.35 -0.94 5.77
CA VAL A 49 10.17 -2.35 6.16
C VAL A 49 8.96 -2.97 5.48
N VAL A 50 7.83 -2.25 5.45
CA VAL A 50 6.59 -2.72 4.79
C VAL A 50 6.80 -2.90 3.28
N LEU A 51 7.55 -2.01 2.63
CA LEU A 51 7.87 -2.13 1.20
C LEU A 51 8.76 -3.34 0.91
N ILE A 52 9.74 -3.66 1.76
CA ILE A 52 10.53 -4.88 1.64
C ILE A 52 9.60 -6.11 1.70
N VAL A 53 8.69 -6.16 2.69
CA VAL A 53 7.71 -7.24 2.80
C VAL A 53 6.82 -7.32 1.55
N HIS A 54 6.35 -6.18 1.04
CA HIS A 54 5.55 -6.11 -0.18
C HIS A 54 6.30 -6.73 -1.37
N ILE A 55 7.56 -6.39 -1.59
CA ILE A 55 8.37 -6.95 -2.68
C ILE A 55 8.56 -8.47 -2.50
N LEU A 56 8.86 -8.93 -1.28
CA LEU A 56 9.04 -10.35 -0.99
C LEU A 56 7.77 -11.16 -1.25
N LEU A 57 6.60 -10.63 -0.89
CA LEU A 57 5.30 -11.25 -1.19
C LEU A 57 5.04 -11.37 -2.70
N HIS A 58 5.61 -10.47 -3.49
CA HIS A 58 5.50 -10.42 -4.94
C HIS A 58 6.74 -10.96 -5.68
N TRP A 59 7.71 -11.57 -4.98
CA TRP A 59 9.01 -11.96 -5.53
C TRP A 59 8.91 -12.87 -6.76
N LYS A 60 8.03 -13.88 -6.70
CA LYS A 60 7.79 -14.79 -7.84
C LYS A 60 7.34 -14.05 -9.10
N TRP A 61 6.50 -13.02 -8.94
CA TRP A 61 6.05 -12.20 -10.05
C TRP A 61 7.20 -11.34 -10.60
N VAL A 62 8.04 -10.77 -9.73
CA VAL A 62 9.22 -10.00 -10.13
C VAL A 62 10.12 -10.86 -11.00
N VAL A 63 10.63 -11.99 -10.47
CA VAL A 63 11.54 -12.89 -11.19
C VAL A 63 10.94 -13.35 -12.54
N ALA A 64 9.66 -13.75 -12.54
CA ALA A 64 9.01 -14.24 -13.74
C ALA A 64 8.77 -13.14 -14.79
N THR A 65 8.60 -11.88 -14.38
CA THR A 65 8.40 -10.74 -15.29
C THR A 65 9.74 -10.23 -15.81
N THR A 66 10.77 -10.14 -14.95
CA THR A 66 12.15 -9.78 -15.33
C THR A 66 12.70 -10.74 -16.39
N GLY A 67 12.58 -12.06 -16.18
CA GLY A 67 13.06 -13.06 -17.13
C GLY A 67 12.36 -13.01 -18.50
N ARG A 68 11.12 -12.49 -18.55
CA ARG A 68 10.34 -12.34 -19.78
C ARG A 68 10.42 -10.93 -20.38
N PHE A 69 11.11 -10.00 -19.74
CA PHE A 69 11.14 -8.59 -20.16
C PHE A 69 11.67 -8.41 -21.59
N PHE A 70 12.76 -9.11 -21.92
CA PHE A 70 13.37 -9.12 -23.26
C PHE A 70 12.69 -10.09 -24.25
N SER A 71 11.66 -10.82 -23.81
CA SER A 71 10.88 -11.73 -24.65
C SER A 71 9.56 -11.07 -25.12
N ARG A 72 8.64 -11.85 -25.72
CA ARG A 72 7.30 -11.39 -26.11
C ARG A 72 6.41 -11.13 -24.89
N LEU A 73 6.57 -9.95 -24.28
CA LEU A 73 5.69 -9.42 -23.24
C LEU A 73 4.74 -8.39 -23.84
N ALA A 74 3.46 -8.40 -23.44
CA ALA A 74 2.50 -7.37 -23.85
C ALA A 74 3.02 -5.97 -23.46
N ALA A 75 2.80 -4.97 -24.32
CA ALA A 75 3.29 -3.61 -24.11
C ALA A 75 2.85 -3.04 -22.75
N GLN A 76 1.58 -3.25 -22.37
CA GLN A 76 1.05 -2.81 -21.07
C GLN A 76 1.80 -3.45 -19.89
N ALA A 77 2.16 -4.74 -19.98
CA ALA A 77 2.91 -5.41 -18.92
C ALA A 77 4.35 -4.89 -18.83
N ARG A 78 4.96 -4.46 -19.94
CA ARG A 78 6.27 -3.78 -19.93
C ARG A 78 6.19 -2.41 -19.25
N VAL A 79 5.19 -1.61 -19.61
CA VAL A 79 4.96 -0.29 -19.00
C VAL A 79 4.76 -0.43 -17.49
N ASN A 80 3.90 -1.35 -17.05
CA ASN A 80 3.65 -1.59 -15.63
C ASN A 80 4.93 -2.05 -14.90
N TYR A 81 5.74 -2.90 -15.53
CA TYR A 81 6.99 -3.35 -14.94
C TYR A 81 8.01 -2.21 -14.80
N ILE A 82 8.17 -1.38 -15.84
CA ILE A 82 9.04 -0.20 -15.79
C ILE A 82 8.57 0.77 -14.71
N LEU A 83 7.26 1.03 -14.64
CA LEU A 83 6.69 1.92 -13.63
C LEU A 83 6.91 1.41 -12.20
N ASN A 84 6.72 0.11 -11.97
CA ASN A 84 7.00 -0.52 -10.67
C ASN A 84 8.49 -0.49 -10.31
N PHE A 85 9.36 -0.66 -11.30
CA PHE A 85 10.80 -0.53 -11.10
C PHE A 85 11.19 0.90 -10.72
N LEU A 86 10.64 1.91 -11.40
CA LEU A 86 10.84 3.31 -11.06
C LEU A 86 10.33 3.64 -9.65
N LEU A 87 9.14 3.14 -9.27
CA LEU A 87 8.63 3.28 -7.90
C LEU A 87 9.58 2.68 -6.87
N LEU A 88 10.05 1.45 -7.12
CA LEU A 88 11.00 0.77 -6.23
C LEU A 88 12.28 1.61 -6.07
N PHE A 89 12.85 2.05 -7.18
CA PHE A 89 14.07 2.85 -7.19
C PHE A 89 13.90 4.19 -6.45
N SER A 90 12.78 4.89 -6.68
CA SER A 90 12.46 6.14 -5.98
C SER A 90 12.25 5.92 -4.49
N PHE A 91 11.53 4.86 -4.07
CA PHE A 91 11.34 4.53 -2.66
C PHE A 91 12.67 4.20 -1.96
N VAL A 92 13.52 3.40 -2.57
CA VAL A 92 14.86 3.10 -2.03
C VAL A 92 15.68 4.37 -1.89
N SER A 93 15.64 5.25 -2.90
CA SER A 93 16.40 6.50 -2.90
C SER A 93 15.91 7.46 -1.81
N VAL A 94 14.60 7.71 -1.69
CA VAL A 94 14.04 8.67 -0.72
C VAL A 94 14.17 8.17 0.72
N ILE A 95 13.98 6.87 0.97
CA ILE A 95 14.12 6.30 2.32
C ILE A 95 15.60 6.23 2.70
N GLY A 96 16.46 5.79 1.79
CA GLY A 96 17.90 5.71 2.03
C GLY A 96 18.50 7.08 2.34
N SER A 97 18.20 8.09 1.52
CA SER A 97 18.64 9.45 1.78
C SER A 97 17.97 10.07 3.00
N GLY A 98 16.70 9.75 3.27
CA GLY A 98 15.97 10.17 4.46
C GLY A 98 16.62 9.69 5.75
N VAL A 99 17.05 8.42 5.80
CA VAL A 99 17.83 7.88 6.94
C VAL A 99 19.15 8.64 7.09
N MET A 100 19.85 8.95 6.00
CA MET A 100 21.13 9.66 6.04
C MET A 100 21.03 11.11 6.54
N ILE A 101 19.88 11.77 6.35
CA ILE A 101 19.64 13.14 6.86
C ILE A 101 18.84 13.17 8.16
N SER A 102 18.40 12.02 8.66
CA SER A 102 17.54 11.96 9.84
C SER A 102 18.26 12.45 11.10
N GLN A 103 17.54 13.21 11.91
CA GLN A 103 18.04 13.77 13.16
C GLN A 103 17.51 12.94 14.33
N GLU A 104 16.19 12.89 14.47
CA GLU A 104 15.53 12.27 15.62
C GLU A 104 15.69 10.74 15.62
N PHE A 105 15.59 10.10 14.45
CA PHE A 105 15.72 8.65 14.31
C PHE A 105 17.14 8.17 14.63
N VAL A 106 18.16 8.76 14.01
CA VAL A 106 19.57 8.36 14.23
C VAL A 106 20.03 8.69 15.66
N GLU A 107 19.64 9.85 16.21
CA GLU A 107 19.95 10.20 17.61
C GLU A 107 19.25 9.29 18.60
N SER A 108 18.02 8.85 18.34
CA SER A 108 17.31 7.88 19.18
C SER A 108 18.00 6.51 19.23
N LEU A 109 18.84 6.19 18.25
CA LEU A 109 19.67 4.99 18.20
C LEU A 109 21.06 5.20 18.82
N GLY A 110 21.36 6.39 19.34
CA GLY A 110 22.64 6.73 19.98
C GLY A 110 23.75 7.15 19.00
N PHE A 111 23.41 7.42 17.73
CA PHE A 111 24.35 7.91 16.73
C PHE A 111 24.27 9.43 16.56
N GLN A 112 25.31 10.04 16.01
CA GLN A 112 25.31 11.47 15.71
C GLN A 112 24.76 11.72 14.31
N ALA A 113 23.81 12.65 14.19
CA ALA A 113 23.28 13.07 12.91
C ALA A 113 24.37 13.73 12.06
N THR A 114 24.54 13.25 10.82
CA THR A 114 25.47 13.85 9.85
C THR A 114 24.71 14.69 8.84
N ARG A 115 25.19 15.91 8.57
CA ARG A 115 24.60 16.78 7.55
C ARG A 115 25.43 16.73 6.27
N GLY A 116 24.78 16.42 5.16
CA GLY A 116 25.43 16.42 3.84
C GLY A 116 24.44 16.81 2.74
N GLY A 117 24.78 17.85 1.98
CA GLY A 117 23.87 18.42 0.97
C GLY A 117 23.48 17.46 -0.16
N PHE A 118 24.30 16.45 -0.45
CA PHE A 118 23.96 15.41 -1.43
C PHE A 118 22.72 14.60 -1.02
N TRP A 119 22.65 14.18 0.25
CA TRP A 119 21.54 13.35 0.74
C TRP A 119 20.24 14.15 0.81
N GLU A 120 20.32 15.41 1.22
CA GLU A 120 19.17 16.32 1.22
C GLU A 120 18.63 16.55 -0.19
N TRP A 121 19.50 16.86 -1.15
CA TRP A 121 19.13 16.98 -2.56
C TRP A 121 18.50 15.69 -3.10
N LEU A 122 19.10 14.53 -2.83
CA LEU A 122 18.59 13.24 -3.29
C LEU A 122 17.23 12.92 -2.66
N HIS A 123 17.03 13.26 -1.38
CA HIS A 123 15.77 13.10 -0.67
C HIS A 123 14.65 13.91 -1.33
N PHE A 124 14.84 15.22 -1.52
CA PHE A 124 13.82 16.07 -2.14
C PHE A 124 13.54 15.68 -3.60
N LEU A 125 14.58 15.42 -4.40
CA LEU A 125 14.40 14.96 -5.78
C LEU A 125 13.60 13.66 -5.85
N SER A 126 13.91 12.69 -4.99
CA SER A 126 13.23 11.40 -4.96
C SER A 126 11.80 11.52 -4.40
N ALA A 127 11.58 12.40 -3.42
CA ALA A 127 10.26 12.70 -2.85
C ALA A 127 9.31 13.36 -3.89
N ASP A 128 9.83 14.28 -4.71
CA ASP A 128 9.05 14.87 -5.81
C ASP A 128 8.77 13.82 -6.89
N ALA A 129 9.80 13.06 -7.31
CA ALA A 129 9.65 12.03 -8.33
C ALA A 129 8.59 10.99 -7.94
N ILE A 130 8.59 10.54 -6.68
CA ILE A 130 7.67 9.49 -6.24
C ILE A 130 6.22 9.94 -6.24
N LEU A 131 5.93 11.21 -5.93
CA LEU A 131 4.57 11.76 -6.03
C LEU A 131 4.03 11.70 -7.46
N TRP A 132 4.84 12.11 -8.43
CA TRP A 132 4.48 12.02 -9.86
C TRP A 132 4.27 10.57 -10.32
N ILE A 133 5.19 9.68 -9.95
CA ILE A 133 5.15 8.29 -10.38
C ILE A 133 3.96 7.55 -9.74
N VAL A 134 3.67 7.76 -8.45
CA VAL A 134 2.50 7.20 -7.77
C VAL A 134 1.21 7.72 -8.38
N GLY A 135 1.13 9.03 -8.69
CA GLY A 135 -0.02 9.61 -9.38
C GLY A 135 -0.29 8.94 -10.72
N LEU A 136 0.76 8.77 -11.54
CA LEU A 136 0.68 8.05 -12.81
C LEU A 136 0.27 6.58 -12.62
N HIS A 137 0.83 5.90 -11.62
CA HIS A 137 0.49 4.52 -11.31
C HIS A 137 -0.99 4.36 -10.97
N ILE A 138 -1.53 5.20 -10.07
CA ILE A 138 -2.95 5.18 -9.72
C ILE A 138 -3.81 5.46 -10.95
N ALA A 139 -3.45 6.44 -11.78
CA ALA A 139 -4.19 6.80 -12.98
C ALA A 139 -4.27 5.62 -13.97
N LEU A 140 -3.15 4.96 -14.26
CA LEU A 140 -3.08 3.80 -15.16
C LEU A 140 -3.90 2.61 -14.64
N HIS A 141 -4.01 2.47 -13.32
CA HIS A 141 -4.70 1.36 -12.67
C HIS A 141 -6.13 1.70 -12.21
N TRP A 142 -6.62 2.92 -12.44
CA TRP A 142 -7.90 3.43 -11.89
C TRP A 142 -9.09 2.49 -12.10
N LYS A 143 -9.29 2.03 -13.35
CA LYS A 143 -10.39 1.11 -13.68
C LYS A 143 -10.32 -0.19 -12.88
N TRP A 144 -9.11 -0.74 -12.68
CA TRP A 144 -8.93 -1.96 -11.90
C TRP A 144 -9.19 -1.69 -10.41
N ILE A 145 -8.70 -0.57 -9.88
CA ILE A 145 -8.86 -0.17 -8.47
C ILE A 145 -10.35 -0.08 -8.11
N VAL A 146 -11.13 0.68 -8.88
CA VAL A 146 -12.58 0.85 -8.63
C VAL A 146 -13.31 -0.50 -8.64
N ASN A 147 -12.98 -1.38 -9.59
CA ASN A 147 -13.58 -2.71 -9.68
C ASN A 147 -13.17 -3.60 -8.50
N ALA A 148 -11.90 -3.57 -8.10
CA ALA A 148 -11.38 -4.36 -6.99
C ALA A 148 -11.98 -3.91 -5.64
N VAL A 149 -12.04 -2.61 -5.39
CA VAL A 149 -12.66 -2.03 -4.19
C VAL A 149 -14.15 -2.37 -4.13
N SER A 150 -14.87 -2.18 -5.23
CA SER A 150 -16.31 -2.52 -5.30
C SER A 150 -16.55 -4.00 -4.97
N ARG A 151 -15.79 -4.90 -5.59
CA ARG A 151 -15.95 -6.35 -5.42
C ARG A 151 -15.55 -6.86 -4.05
N TYR A 152 -14.41 -6.41 -3.51
CA TYR A 152 -13.82 -7.01 -2.32
C TYR A 152 -14.09 -6.27 -1.01
N LEU A 153 -14.45 -4.97 -1.07
CA LEU A 153 -14.71 -4.14 0.10
C LEU A 153 -16.18 -3.73 0.21
N ILE A 154 -16.83 -3.30 -0.89
CA ILE A 154 -18.19 -2.75 -0.84
C ILE A 154 -19.28 -3.83 -0.91
N GLN A 155 -19.23 -4.73 -1.89
CA GLN A 155 -20.25 -5.78 -2.08
C GLN A 155 -20.47 -6.67 -0.85
N PRO A 156 -19.43 -7.12 -0.12
CA PRO A 156 -19.63 -7.91 1.09
C PRO A 156 -20.33 -7.16 2.22
N LEU A 157 -20.13 -5.84 2.32
CA LEU A 157 -20.81 -4.99 3.31
C LEU A 157 -22.29 -4.77 2.94
N ARG A 158 -22.59 -4.59 1.65
CA ARG A 158 -23.97 -4.49 1.15
C ARG A 158 -24.75 -5.77 1.31
N GLY A 159 -24.15 -6.93 1.02
CA GLY A 159 -24.80 -8.24 1.15
C GLY A 159 -25.15 -8.61 2.59
N ARG A 160 -24.38 -8.13 3.58
CA ARG A 160 -24.71 -8.31 5.01
C ARG A 160 -25.93 -7.49 5.42
N HIS A 161 -25.98 -6.23 5.01
CA HIS A 161 -27.08 -5.32 5.37
C HIS A 161 -28.43 -5.80 4.82
N THR A 162 -28.47 -6.38 3.61
CA THR A 162 -29.71 -6.92 3.03
C THR A 162 -30.22 -8.17 3.75
N VAL A 163 -29.31 -9.02 4.24
CA VAL A 163 -29.68 -10.24 4.97
C VAL A 163 -30.19 -9.89 6.36
N ASP A 164 -29.54 -8.95 7.05
CA ASP A 164 -29.98 -8.50 8.39
C ASP A 164 -31.35 -7.83 8.35
N THR A 165 -31.62 -6.95 7.36
CA THR A 165 -32.96 -6.36 7.20
C THR A 165 -34.01 -7.42 6.89
N ALA A 166 -33.74 -8.38 5.99
CA ALA A 166 -34.69 -9.44 5.68
C ALA A 166 -34.97 -10.35 6.88
N ALA A 167 -33.95 -10.68 7.68
CA ALA A 167 -34.09 -11.49 8.89
C ALA A 167 -34.91 -10.77 9.97
N VAL A 168 -34.68 -9.47 10.18
CA VAL A 168 -35.45 -8.65 11.12
C VAL A 168 -36.92 -8.57 10.70
N THR A 169 -37.20 -8.29 9.43
CA THR A 169 -38.58 -8.26 8.92
C THR A 169 -39.28 -9.61 9.03
N ALA A 170 -38.56 -10.72 8.78
CA ALA A 170 -39.10 -12.06 8.94
C ALA A 170 -39.40 -12.41 10.42
N MET A 171 -38.57 -11.96 11.36
CA MET A 171 -38.84 -12.14 12.80
C MET A 171 -40.07 -11.33 13.26
N GLU A 172 -40.26 -10.12 12.76
CA GLU A 172 -41.44 -9.30 13.08
C GLU A 172 -42.74 -9.92 12.55
N THR A 173 -42.74 -10.46 11.33
CA THR A 173 -43.92 -11.11 10.75
C THR A 173 -44.29 -12.38 11.51
N VAL A 174 -43.32 -13.22 11.90
CA VAL A 174 -43.56 -14.41 12.73
C VAL A 174 -44.13 -14.02 14.09
N LYS A 175 -43.57 -12.99 14.75
CA LYS A 175 -44.07 -12.50 16.05
C LYS A 175 -45.51 -11.98 15.97
N LYS A 176 -45.87 -11.32 14.86
CA LYS A 176 -47.23 -10.81 14.64
C LYS A 176 -48.25 -11.92 14.32
N ALA A 177 -47.81 -13.03 13.73
CA ALA A 177 -48.66 -14.18 13.42
C ALA A 177 -48.91 -15.11 14.62
N SER A 178 -48.10 -15.01 15.68
CA SER A 178 -48.23 -15.80 16.92
C SER A 178 -49.06 -15.13 18.03
N LEU A 179 -49.64 -13.96 17.76
CA LEU A 179 -50.56 -13.23 18.65
C LEU A 179 -51.97 -13.33 18.09
#